data_AF-A0A251VI36-F1
#
_entry.id   AF-A0A251VI36-F1
#
_cell.length_a   1.000
_cell.length_b   1.000
_cell.length_c   1.000
_cell.angle_alpha   90.00
_cell.angle_beta   90.00
_cell.angle_gamma   90.00
#
_symmetry.space_group_name_H-M   'P 1'
#
loop_
_entity.id
_entity.type
_entity.pdbx_description
1 polymer ?
#
loop_
_entity_poly.entity_id
_entity_poly.type
_entity_poly.pdbx_seq_one_letter_code
_entity_poly.pdbx_strand_id
1 'polypeptide(L)'
;MGKKQETVEDVPCGNTVAMVGLDQRALRASTSGQAFPQSVFDHWGMMSFDPLEVGSQESTLVTQIRKRKGLKEQMTPLSEFEDKLYLIWLCYHFF
;
A
#
# COMPACT_ATOMS: atom_id res chain seq x y z
N MET A 1 -21.12 -30.98 18.26
CA MET A 1 -20.12 -30.01 18.76
C MET A 1 -19.90 -28.99 17.65
N GLY A 2 -20.56 -27.83 17.74
CA GLY A 2 -20.65 -26.87 16.63
C GLY A 2 -19.36 -26.07 16.49
N LYS A 3 -18.89 -25.87 15.26
CA LYS A 3 -17.83 -24.90 14.98
C LYS A 3 -18.44 -23.50 15.10
N LYS A 4 -17.97 -22.69 16.04
CA LYS A 4 -18.34 -21.28 16.16
C LYS A 4 -17.51 -20.51 15.11
N GLN A 5 -18.19 -19.85 14.18
CA GLN A 5 -17.55 -18.98 13.19
C GLN A 5 -17.71 -17.54 13.68
N GLU A 6 -16.60 -16.80 13.76
CA GLU A 6 -16.58 -15.40 14.15
C GLU A 6 -15.98 -14.61 12.98
N THR A 7 -16.64 -13.52 12.60
CA THR A 7 -16.15 -12.60 11.59
C THR A 7 -15.16 -11.64 12.24
N VAL A 8 -13.94 -11.60 11.71
CA VAL A 8 -12.95 -10.57 12.06
C VAL A 8 -13.15 -9.43 11.06
N GLU A 9 -13.45 -8.24 11.57
CA GLU A 9 -13.82 -7.10 10.71
C GLU A 9 -12.63 -6.52 9.96
N ASP A 10 -11.42 -6.52 10.56
CA ASP A 10 -10.24 -5.90 9.94
C ASP A 10 -8.97 -6.75 10.02
N VAL A 11 -8.36 -7.01 8.86
CA VAL A 11 -6.99 -7.53 8.74
C VAL A 11 -6.19 -6.57 7.87
N PRO A 12 -5.23 -5.81 8.43
CA PRO A 12 -4.49 -4.83 7.67
C PRO A 12 -3.64 -5.51 6.58
N CYS A 13 -3.89 -5.14 5.32
CA CYS A 13 -3.24 -5.73 4.14
C CYS A 13 -1.79 -5.26 3.89
N GLY A 14 -1.28 -4.36 4.72
CA GLY A 14 0.03 -3.71 4.55
C GLY A 14 1.24 -4.45 5.13
N ASN A 15 1.03 -5.51 5.91
CA ASN A 15 2.11 -6.36 6.42
C ASN A 15 2.14 -7.66 5.62
N THR A 16 3.33 -8.19 5.31
CA THR A 16 3.59 -9.45 4.58
C THR A 16 2.75 -10.65 5.06
N VAL A 17 2.23 -10.55 6.28
CA VAL A 17 1.34 -11.49 6.96
C VAL A 17 0.02 -11.70 6.21
N ALA A 18 -0.58 -10.67 5.60
CA ALA A 18 -1.93 -10.75 5.06
C ALA A 18 -2.04 -11.35 3.64
N MET A 19 -0.96 -11.33 2.84
CA MET A 19 -1.03 -11.72 1.43
C MET A 19 -0.37 -13.06 1.09
N VAL A 20 0.49 -13.61 1.96
CA VAL A 20 1.33 -14.80 1.64
C VAL A 20 0.96 -16.04 2.47
N GLY A 21 -0.20 -16.07 3.13
CA GLY A 21 -0.65 -17.23 3.92
C GLY A 21 0.12 -17.48 5.22
N LEU A 22 0.93 -16.50 5.66
CA LEU A 22 1.63 -16.53 6.95
C LEU A 22 0.65 -16.51 8.14
N ASP A 23 -0.52 -15.89 7.95
CA ASP A 23 -1.57 -15.78 8.98
C ASP A 23 -2.04 -17.14 9.49
N GLN A 24 -2.18 -18.15 8.62
CA GLN A 24 -2.61 -19.49 9.04
C GLN A 24 -1.64 -20.15 10.03
N ARG A 25 -0.32 -19.97 9.84
CA ARG A 25 0.67 -20.54 10.76
C ARG A 25 0.72 -19.75 12.07
N ALA A 26 0.72 -18.43 12.00
CA ALA A 26 0.75 -17.57 13.18
C ALA A 26 -0.48 -17.76 14.06
N LEU A 27 -1.67 -17.74 13.46
CA LEU A 27 -2.94 -17.88 14.18
C LEU A 27 -3.07 -19.28 14.81
N ARG A 28 -2.70 -20.34 14.09
CA ARG A 28 -2.68 -21.71 14.65
C ARG A 28 -1.67 -21.84 15.78
N ALA A 29 -0.49 -21.24 15.68
CA ALA A 29 0.49 -21.26 16.77
C ALA A 29 -0.05 -20.54 18.03
N SER A 30 -0.70 -19.39 17.86
CA SER A 30 -1.26 -18.60 18.98
C SER A 30 -2.48 -19.25 19.64
N THR A 31 -3.21 -20.11 18.91
CA THR A 31 -4.44 -20.77 19.37
C THR A 31 -4.27 -22.27 19.61
N SER A 32 -3.03 -22.77 19.69
CA SER A 32 -2.75 -24.20 19.86
C SER A 32 -3.45 -25.09 18.82
N GLY A 33 -3.58 -24.60 17.59
CA GLY A 33 -4.20 -25.29 16.46
C GLY A 33 -5.72 -25.34 16.47
N GLN A 34 -6.38 -24.61 17.39
CA GLN A 34 -7.84 -24.64 17.51
C GLN A 34 -8.54 -23.73 16.48
N ALA A 35 -7.91 -22.62 16.07
CA ALA A 35 -8.46 -21.72 15.08
C ALA A 35 -8.06 -22.10 13.65
N PHE A 36 -9.03 -22.01 12.74
CA PHE A 36 -8.85 -22.25 11.31
C PHE A 36 -9.29 -20.99 10.55
N PRO A 37 -8.34 -20.17 10.05
CA PRO A 37 -8.70 -18.95 9.35
C PRO A 37 -9.26 -19.25 7.96
N GLN A 38 -10.26 -18.46 7.57
CA GLN A 38 -10.78 -18.39 6.21
C GLN A 38 -10.93 -16.90 5.88
N SER A 39 -10.20 -16.45 4.86
CA SER A 39 -10.18 -15.04 4.45
C SER A 39 -10.77 -14.88 3.05
N VAL A 40 -11.62 -13.88 2.87
CA VAL A 40 -12.17 -13.46 1.58
C VAL A 40 -11.87 -11.97 1.40
N PHE A 41 -11.82 -11.51 0.15
CA PHE A 41 -11.70 -10.08 -0.11
C PHE A 41 -12.97 -9.35 0.36
N ASP A 42 -12.80 -8.24 1.06
CA ASP A 42 -13.91 -7.42 1.56
C ASP A 42 -13.92 -6.06 0.84
N HIS A 43 -12.96 -5.18 1.13
CA HIS A 43 -12.91 -3.83 0.56
C HIS A 43 -11.48 -3.26 0.41
N TRP A 44 -11.39 -2.09 -0.22
CA TRP A 44 -10.17 -1.28 -0.28
C TRP A 44 -10.16 -0.26 0.85
N GLY A 45 -9.23 -0.39 1.79
CA GLY A 45 -9.01 0.59 2.87
C GLY A 45 -7.97 1.65 2.47
N MET A 46 -8.15 2.87 2.96
CA MET A 46 -7.13 3.93 2.84
C MET A 46 -6.00 3.66 3.83
N MET A 47 -4.76 3.84 3.38
CA MET A 47 -3.59 3.81 4.27
C MET A 47 -3.44 5.16 4.98
N SER A 48 -2.90 5.15 6.20
CA SER A 48 -2.92 6.32 7.09
C SER A 48 -1.82 7.33 6.82
N PHE A 49 -0.71 6.95 6.15
CA PHE A 49 0.41 7.86 5.93
C PHE A 49 0.60 8.25 4.46
N ASP A 50 1.25 9.40 4.26
CA ASP A 50 1.54 9.95 2.93
C ASP A 50 2.64 9.11 2.24
N PRO A 51 2.41 8.58 1.02
CA PRO A 51 3.43 7.88 0.24
C PRO A 51 4.60 8.76 -0.20
N LEU A 52 4.48 10.10 -0.13
CA LEU A 52 5.55 11.03 -0.49
C LEU A 52 6.42 11.45 0.68
N GLU A 53 5.98 11.20 1.91
CA GLU A 53 6.77 11.50 3.10
C GLU A 53 7.93 10.51 3.23
N VAL A 54 9.16 11.03 3.19
CA VAL A 54 10.36 10.20 3.30
C VAL A 54 10.44 9.61 4.70
N GLY A 55 10.40 8.28 4.78
CA GLY A 55 10.41 7.54 6.04
C GLY A 55 9.06 6.93 6.44
N SER A 56 7.98 7.24 5.72
CA SER A 56 6.69 6.55 5.91
C SER A 56 6.76 5.09 5.42
N GLN A 57 5.89 4.25 5.98
CA GLN A 57 5.78 2.84 5.57
C GLN A 57 5.32 2.72 4.10
N GLU A 58 4.44 3.62 3.68
CA GLU A 58 3.84 3.74 2.36
C GLU A 58 4.89 4.17 1.33
N SER A 59 5.75 5.12 1.69
CA SER A 59 6.89 5.52 0.85
C SER A 59 7.85 4.35 0.60
N THR A 60 8.12 3.56 1.63
CA THR A 60 8.94 2.35 1.52
C THR A 60 8.29 1.33 0.58
N LEU A 61 6.99 1.08 0.75
CA LEU A 61 6.22 0.15 -0.08
C LEU A 61 6.17 0.59 -1.55
N VAL A 62 5.89 1.87 -1.81
CA VAL A 62 5.86 2.45 -3.16
C VAL A 62 7.24 2.33 -3.81
N THR A 63 8.31 2.66 -3.08
CA THR A 63 9.70 2.55 -3.58
C THR A 63 10.05 1.12 -3.98
N GLN A 64 9.72 0.13 -3.14
CA GLN A 64 9.95 -1.29 -3.44
C GLN A 64 9.20 -1.75 -4.70
N ILE A 65 7.93 -1.34 -4.85
CA ILE A 65 7.11 -1.68 -6.03
C ILE A 65 7.68 -1.02 -7.29
N ARG A 66 8.07 0.26 -7.22
CA ARG A 66 8.66 1.00 -8.34
C ARG A 66 9.96 0.36 -8.80
N LYS A 67 10.83 -0.01 -7.86
CA LYS A 67 12.07 -0.75 -8.14
C LYS A 67 11.81 -2.08 -8.83
N ARG A 68 10.83 -2.86 -8.36
CA ARG A 68 10.43 -4.14 -8.98
C ARG A 68 9.89 -3.95 -10.40
N LYS A 69 9.24 -2.82 -10.68
CA LYS A 69 8.69 -2.48 -11.99
C LYS A 69 9.70 -1.75 -12.92
N GLY A 70 10.92 -1.49 -12.47
CA GLY A 70 11.94 -0.76 -13.25
C GLY A 70 11.63 0.73 -13.42
N LEU A 71 10.83 1.32 -12.53
CA LEU A 71 10.52 2.76 -12.53
C LEU A 71 11.53 3.53 -11.67
N LYS A 72 11.68 4.84 -11.92
CA LYS A 72 12.49 5.74 -11.08
C LYS A 72 12.03 5.64 -9.63
N GLU A 73 12.97 5.44 -8.69
CA GLU A 73 12.65 5.26 -7.26
C GLU A 73 11.95 6.50 -6.69
N GLN A 74 12.46 7.70 -7.00
CA GLN A 74 11.82 8.95 -6.65
C GLN A 74 10.54 9.15 -7.47
N MET A 75 9.46 9.59 -6.81
CA MET A 75 8.24 9.99 -7.52
C MET A 75 8.54 11.24 -8.35
N THR A 76 8.11 11.21 -9.62
CA THR A 76 8.25 12.34 -10.53
C THR A 76 7.52 13.55 -9.96
N PRO A 77 8.19 14.70 -9.76
CA PRO A 77 7.54 15.90 -9.26
C PRO A 77 6.54 16.44 -10.28
N LEU A 78 5.50 17.13 -9.81
CA LEU A 78 4.44 17.68 -10.65
C LEU A 78 4.99 18.58 -11.79
N SER A 79 6.11 19.25 -11.53
CA SER A 79 6.80 20.13 -12.49
C SER A 79 7.23 19.46 -13.79
N GLU A 80 7.43 18.13 -13.81
CA GLU A 80 7.73 17.41 -15.07
C GLU A 80 6.47 17.17 -15.93
N PHE A 81 5.28 17.27 -15.33
CA PHE A 81 4.00 17.14 -16.03
C PHE A 81 3.41 18.50 -16.42
N GLU A 82 3.93 19.59 -15.87
CA GLU A 82 3.58 20.96 -16.27
C GLU A 82 4.26 21.30 -17.60
N ASP A 83 3.45 21.43 -18.67
CA ASP A 83 3.94 21.89 -19.96
C ASP A 83 4.52 23.30 -19.83
N LYS A 84 5.82 23.44 -20.12
CA LYS A 84 6.56 24.71 -20.11
C LYS A 84 6.06 25.74 -21.15
N LEU A 85 5.06 25.40 -21.95
CA LEU A 85 4.42 26.31 -22.91
C LEU A 85 3.83 27.55 -22.22
N TYR A 86 3.29 27.42 -21.01
CA TYR A 86 2.76 28.57 -20.26
C TYR A 86 3.85 29.54 -19.79
N LEU A 87 5.06 29.05 -19.52
CA LEU A 87 6.21 29.90 -19.13
C LEU A 87 6.79 30.66 -20.32
N ILE A 88 6.81 30.06 -21.51
CA ILE A 88 7.24 30.74 -22.74
C ILE A 88 6.24 31.82 -23.13
N TRP A 89 4.93 31.57 -22.98
CA TRP A 89 3.89 32.55 -23.30
C TRP A 89 3.88 33.75 -22.33
N LEU A 90 4.10 33.52 -21.03
CA LEU A 90 4.27 34.61 -20.06
C LEU A 90 5.54 35.44 -20.29
N CYS A 91 6.65 34.80 -20.70
CA CYS A 91 7.87 35.52 -21.06
C CYS A 91 7.74 36.31 -22.38
N TYR A 92 6.92 35.87 -23.34
CA TYR A 92 6.73 36.57 -24.62
C TYR A 92 5.70 37.71 -24.57
N HIS A 93 4.83 37.76 -23.56
CA HIS A 93 3.78 38.81 -23.45
C HIS A 93 4.15 39.93 -22.46
N PHE A 94 5.28 39.81 -21.76
CA PHE A 94 5.79 40.82 -20.82
C PHE A 94 7.12 41.46 -21.27
N PHE A 95 7.50 41.26 -22.54
CA PHE A 95 8.60 41.96 -23.23
C PHE A 95 8.13 42.49 -24.58
#